data_AF-A0A9D9R507-F1
#
_entry.id   AF-A0A9D9R507-F1
#
_cell.length_a   1.000
_cell.length_b   1.000
_cell.length_c   1.000
_cell.angle_alpha   90.00
_cell.angle_beta   90.00
_cell.angle_gamma   90.00
#
_symmetry.space_group_name_H-M   'P 1'
#
loop_
_entity.id
_entity.type
_entity.pdbx_description
1 polymer ?
#
loop_
_entity_poly.entity_id
_entity_poly.type
_entity_poly.pdbx_seq_one_letter_code
_entity_poly.pdbx_strand_id
1 'polypeptide(L)'
;MLSFYDIVGFSDHPANLSSADRLLGIGIIAAICLLAYFLLKKIVFPLVKRFTEKTDATWDDHLFNSRVLNLAAYLLPALLAYMFVPMLFSDHPMTVTVIDKAFLLLIVAISTRLVCAFISSFQIISSESELLRKRPLTGIYQTFKILVVCVGIILAISILLNREPSTILAGLGASAAVLMLVFKDSIMGLVAGIQINYYDILRPGDWMILEKRGANGLVTAVTLNFVKVQNWDNSVTTIPTHALI
;
A
#
# COMPACT_ATOMS: atom_id res chain seq x y z
N MET A 1 -17.65 25.80 29.32
CA MET A 1 -17.35 25.05 28.09
C MET A 1 -18.36 23.93 28.05
N LEU A 2 -19.37 23.98 27.17
CA LEU A 2 -20.44 22.98 27.13
C LEU A 2 -19.82 21.61 26.84
N SER A 3 -20.11 20.63 27.69
CA SER A 3 -19.67 19.25 27.47
C SER A 3 -20.45 18.68 26.29
N PHE A 4 -19.89 17.73 25.54
CA PHE A 4 -20.61 17.03 24.46
C PHE A 4 -21.97 16.47 24.94
N TYR A 5 -22.04 16.06 26.21
CA TYR A 5 -23.27 15.59 26.86
C TYR A 5 -24.33 16.70 26.94
N ASP A 6 -23.94 17.95 27.21
CA ASP A 6 -24.85 19.10 27.21
C ASP A 6 -25.36 19.45 25.81
N ILE A 7 -24.55 19.21 24.77
CA ILE A 7 -24.92 19.45 23.36
C ILE A 7 -25.89 18.39 22.85
N VAL A 8 -25.74 17.14 23.32
CA VAL A 8 -26.61 16.01 22.93
C VAL A 8 -27.85 15.89 23.83
N GLY A 9 -27.88 16.59 24.96
CA GLY A 9 -29.02 16.62 25.88
C GLY A 9 -29.03 15.48 26.92
N PHE A 10 -27.86 14.87 27.18
CA PHE A 10 -27.72 13.86 28.24
C PHE A 10 -27.45 14.54 29.58
N SER A 11 -28.41 14.39 30.50
CA SER A 11 -28.38 14.95 31.88
C SER A 11 -27.33 14.28 32.78
N ASP A 12 -26.97 13.03 32.51
CA ASP A 12 -26.12 12.23 33.40
C ASP A 12 -24.69 12.14 32.88
N HIS A 13 -23.74 12.18 33.83
CA HIS A 13 -22.33 11.91 33.57
C HIS A 13 -22.14 10.50 32.95
N PRO A 14 -21.06 10.28 32.16
CA PRO A 14 -20.81 9.06 31.40
C PRO A 14 -21.09 7.76 32.19
N ALA A 15 -20.75 7.73 33.47
CA ALA A 15 -20.87 6.59 34.37
C ALA A 15 -22.27 5.95 34.50
N ASN A 16 -23.36 6.64 34.15
CA ASN A 16 -24.74 6.21 34.43
C ASN A 16 -25.68 6.22 33.20
N LEU A 17 -25.17 6.11 31.97
CA LEU A 17 -26.03 6.04 30.78
C LEU A 17 -26.80 4.71 30.72
N SER A 18 -28.14 4.79 30.69
CA SER A 18 -28.98 3.61 30.46
C SER A 18 -28.79 3.06 29.05
N SER A 19 -29.10 1.78 28.83
CA SER A 19 -29.06 1.16 27.49
C SER A 19 -29.95 1.91 26.48
N ALA A 20 -31.03 2.54 26.95
CA ALA A 20 -31.90 3.38 26.12
C ALA A 20 -31.22 4.67 25.66
N ASP A 21 -30.46 5.32 26.55
CA ASP A 21 -29.73 6.56 26.27
C ASP A 21 -28.62 6.33 25.25
N ARG A 22 -27.92 5.19 25.35
CA ARG A 22 -26.90 4.79 24.38
C ARG A 22 -27.49 4.58 22.98
N LEU A 23 -28.66 3.94 22.87
CA LEU A 23 -29.35 3.75 21.60
C LEU A 23 -29.80 5.08 20.97
N LEU A 24 -30.30 6.01 21.79
CA LEU A 24 -30.63 7.36 21.34
C LEU A 24 -29.40 8.13 20.88
N GLY A 25 -28.29 8.05 21.62
CA GLY A 25 -27.03 8.67 21.25
C GLY A 25 -26.48 8.14 19.92
N ILE A 26 -26.52 6.82 19.70
CA ILE A 26 -26.16 6.20 18.42
C ILE A 26 -27.05 6.73 17.28
N GLY A 27 -28.36 6.85 17.53
CA GLY A 27 -29.31 7.40 16.56
C GLY A 27 -29.00 8.84 16.19
N ILE A 28 -28.68 9.69 17.16
CA ILE A 28 -28.31 11.10 16.94
C ILE A 28 -27.00 11.20 16.15
N ILE A 29 -25.97 10.45 16.54
CA ILE A 29 -24.69 10.43 15.81
C ILE A 29 -24.89 9.94 14.38
N ALA A 30 -25.67 8.87 14.18
CA ALA A 30 -25.99 8.36 12.85
C ALA A 30 -26.73 9.41 12.00
N ALA A 31 -27.67 10.15 12.59
CA ALA A 31 -28.36 11.25 11.93
C ALA A 31 -27.39 12.39 11.54
N ILE A 32 -26.47 12.78 12.42
CA ILE A 32 -25.43 13.78 12.13
C ILE A 32 -24.52 13.30 11.00
N CYS A 33 -24.08 12.04 11.02
CA CYS A 33 -23.26 11.43 9.98
C CYS A 33 -23.97 11.39 8.62
N LEU A 34 -25.25 11.01 8.60
CA LEU A 34 -26.08 11.01 7.39
C LEU A 34 -26.30 12.42 6.86
N LEU A 35 -26.56 13.38 7.74
CA LEU A 35 -26.73 14.78 7.39
C LEU A 35 -25.44 15.35 6.81
N ALA A 36 -24.28 15.08 7.42
CA ALA A 36 -22.97 15.48 6.89
C ALA A 36 -22.70 14.88 5.51
N TYR A 37 -22.97 13.58 5.31
CA TYR A 37 -22.87 12.91 4.01
C TYR A 37 -23.79 13.54 2.96
N PHE A 38 -25.04 13.84 3.34
CA PHE A 38 -26.01 14.44 2.44
C PHE A 38 -25.63 15.89 2.07
N LEU A 39 -25.14 16.68 3.03
CA LEU A 39 -24.63 18.03 2.78
C LEU A 39 -23.45 17.99 1.80
N LEU A 40 -22.48 17.10 2.00
CA LEU A 40 -21.36 16.92 1.07
C LEU A 40 -21.84 16.63 -0.35
N LYS A 41 -22.77 15.68 -0.50
CA LYS A 41 -23.24 15.27 -1.82
C LYS A 41 -24.12 16.32 -2.50
N LYS A 42 -24.94 17.05 -1.73
CA LYS A 42 -25.90 18.03 -2.27
C LYS A 42 -25.29 19.41 -2.48
N ILE A 43 -24.30 19.80 -1.67
CA ILE A 43 -23.69 21.14 -1.71
C ILE A 43 -22.27 21.06 -2.26
N VAL A 44 -21.39 20.26 -1.63
CA VAL A 44 -19.95 20.27 -1.96
C VAL A 44 -19.69 19.68 -3.34
N PHE A 45 -20.33 18.57 -3.72
CA PHE A 45 -20.10 17.94 -5.03
C PHE A 45 -20.46 18.83 -6.22
N PRO A 46 -21.67 19.44 -6.30
CA PRO A 46 -21.99 20.33 -7.41
C PRO A 46 -21.17 21.62 -7.35
N LEU A 47 -20.74 22.07 -6.17
CA LEU A 47 -19.87 23.23 -6.05
C LEU A 47 -18.48 22.94 -6.63
N VAL A 48 -17.86 21.82 -6.23
CA VAL A 48 -16.56 21.38 -6.77
C VAL A 48 -16.65 21.25 -8.28
N LYS A 49 -17.64 20.51 -8.81
CA LYS A 49 -17.82 20.37 -10.26
C LYS A 49 -17.98 21.71 -10.98
N ARG A 50 -18.78 22.64 -10.44
CA ARG A 50 -18.95 23.97 -11.02
C ARG A 50 -17.67 24.82 -11.02
N PHE A 51 -16.75 24.58 -10.09
CA PHE A 51 -15.45 25.26 -10.06
C PHE A 51 -14.47 24.62 -11.04
N THR A 52 -14.49 23.30 -11.14
CA THR A 52 -13.67 22.52 -12.08
C THR A 52 -14.05 22.82 -13.53
N GLU A 53 -15.35 22.84 -13.85
CA GLU A 53 -15.88 23.22 -15.18
C GLU A 53 -15.58 24.68 -15.60
N LYS A 54 -15.20 25.55 -14.66
CA LYS A 54 -14.82 26.95 -14.93
C LYS A 54 -13.33 27.14 -15.17
N THR A 55 -12.53 26.10 -14.99
CA THR A 55 -11.08 26.15 -15.15
C THR A 55 -10.71 25.58 -16.51
N ASP A 56 -9.80 26.23 -17.23
CA ASP A 56 -9.36 25.78 -18.57
C ASP A 56 -8.54 24.46 -18.54
N ALA A 57 -8.22 23.94 -17.35
CA ALA A 57 -7.26 22.87 -17.16
C ALA A 57 -7.94 21.51 -17.00
N THR A 58 -8.21 20.80 -18.09
CA THR A 58 -8.90 19.49 -18.16
C THR A 58 -8.47 18.41 -17.16
N TRP A 59 -7.29 18.52 -16.54
CA TRP A 59 -6.78 17.59 -15.53
C TRP A 59 -7.64 17.57 -14.25
N ASP A 60 -8.25 18.70 -13.89
CA ASP A 60 -9.01 18.83 -12.65
C ASP A 60 -10.35 18.09 -12.70
N ASP A 61 -11.03 18.07 -13.85
CA ASP A 61 -12.28 17.33 -14.11
C ASP A 61 -12.10 15.82 -13.89
N HIS A 62 -10.96 15.29 -14.31
CA HIS A 62 -10.64 13.87 -14.11
C HIS A 62 -10.23 13.58 -12.66
N LEU A 63 -9.52 14.49 -12.00
CA LEU A 63 -9.09 14.35 -10.59
C LEU A 63 -10.28 14.36 -9.63
N PHE A 64 -11.27 15.23 -9.86
CA PHE A 64 -12.49 15.34 -9.05
C PHE A 64 -13.65 14.54 -9.64
N ASN A 65 -13.37 13.36 -10.19
CA ASN A 65 -14.42 12.49 -10.67
C ASN A 65 -15.36 12.01 -9.54
N SER A 66 -16.53 11.52 -9.94
CA SER A 66 -17.56 11.04 -9.00
C SER A 66 -17.04 9.96 -8.04
N ARG A 67 -16.07 9.13 -8.45
CA ARG A 67 -15.49 8.09 -7.59
C ARG A 67 -14.66 8.68 -6.46
N VAL A 68 -13.76 9.62 -6.77
CA VAL A 68 -12.92 10.32 -5.79
C VAL A 68 -13.79 11.12 -4.82
N LEU A 69 -14.75 11.89 -5.34
CA LEU A 69 -15.66 12.67 -4.52
C LEU A 69 -16.52 11.78 -3.59
N ASN A 70 -17.07 10.68 -4.11
CA ASN A 70 -17.83 9.72 -3.28
C ASN A 70 -16.97 9.12 -2.16
N LEU A 71 -15.74 8.70 -2.47
CA LEU A 71 -14.82 8.15 -1.46
C LEU A 71 -14.44 9.19 -0.40
N ALA A 72 -14.19 10.44 -0.81
CA ALA A 72 -13.95 11.55 0.10
C ALA A 72 -15.17 11.84 0.99
N ALA A 73 -16.38 11.73 0.44
CA ALA A 73 -17.60 11.92 1.22
C ALA A 73 -17.87 10.83 2.25
N TYR A 74 -17.30 9.63 2.08
CA TYR A 74 -17.35 8.60 3.12
C TYR A 74 -16.35 8.83 4.26
N LEU A 75 -15.27 9.61 4.04
CA LEU A 75 -14.30 9.92 5.11
C LEU A 75 -14.89 10.80 6.19
N LEU A 76 -15.70 11.81 5.84
CA LEU A 76 -16.23 12.75 6.83
C LEU A 76 -17.17 12.06 7.85
N PRO A 77 -18.18 11.26 7.45
CA PRO A 77 -18.97 10.48 8.39
C PRO A 77 -18.14 9.48 9.20
N ALA A 78 -17.12 8.86 8.59
CA ALA A 78 -16.25 7.93 9.31
C ALA A 78 -15.44 8.64 10.42
N LEU A 79 -14.93 9.84 10.16
CA LEU A 79 -14.22 10.66 11.15
C LEU A 79 -15.15 11.15 12.26
N LEU A 80 -16.36 11.59 11.92
CA LEU A 80 -17.36 11.98 12.92
C LEU A 80 -17.75 10.80 13.80
N ALA A 81 -17.99 9.63 13.21
CA ALA A 81 -18.30 8.42 13.95
C ALA A 81 -17.13 7.98 14.86
N TYR A 82 -15.89 8.06 14.37
CA TYR A 82 -14.68 7.81 15.16
C TYR A 82 -14.60 8.72 16.39
N MET A 83 -14.92 10.01 16.25
CA MET A 83 -14.84 10.97 17.35
C MET A 83 -15.95 10.79 18.39
N PHE A 84 -17.18 10.51 17.95
CA PHE A 84 -18.36 10.55 18.83
C PHE A 84 -18.81 9.19 19.36
N VAL A 85 -18.63 8.10 18.61
CA VAL A 85 -19.14 6.77 19.02
C VAL A 85 -18.42 6.23 20.26
N PRO A 86 -17.08 6.32 20.40
CA PRO A 86 -16.38 5.86 21.60
C PRO A 86 -16.86 6.53 22.89
N MET A 87 -17.31 7.79 22.80
CA MET A 87 -17.79 8.58 23.94
C MET A 87 -19.05 7.98 24.59
N LEU A 88 -19.88 7.29 23.82
CA LEU A 88 -21.09 6.60 24.32
C LEU A 88 -20.80 5.35 25.14
N PHE A 89 -19.58 4.81 25.05
CA PHE A 89 -19.18 3.56 25.69
C PHE A 89 -18.06 3.74 26.71
N SER A 90 -17.82 4.97 27.17
CA SER A 90 -16.71 5.31 28.08
C SER A 90 -16.64 4.45 29.35
N ASP A 91 -17.76 3.89 29.82
CA ASP A 91 -17.83 2.98 30.97
C ASP A 91 -17.26 1.57 30.71
N HIS A 92 -17.08 1.21 29.44
CA HIS A 92 -16.59 -0.10 29.03
C HIS A 92 -15.30 0.04 28.20
N PRO A 93 -14.12 0.05 28.86
CA PRO A 93 -12.86 0.36 28.20
C PRO A 93 -12.50 -0.65 27.09
N MET A 94 -12.81 -1.93 27.28
CA MET A 94 -12.54 -2.96 26.26
C MET A 94 -13.38 -2.71 24.99
N THR A 95 -14.66 -2.38 25.12
CA THR A 95 -15.56 -2.10 23.99
C THR A 95 -15.10 -0.86 23.23
N VAL A 96 -14.69 0.19 23.95
CA VAL A 96 -14.11 1.40 23.37
C VAL A 96 -12.89 1.08 22.52
N THR A 97 -11.94 0.28 23.03
CA THR A 97 -10.74 -0.06 22.25
C THR A 97 -11.05 -0.84 20.97
N VAL A 98 -12.05 -1.72 20.98
CA VAL A 98 -12.45 -2.47 19.78
C VAL A 98 -13.13 -1.56 18.77
N ILE A 99 -14.04 -0.69 19.22
CA ILE A 99 -14.74 0.28 18.40
C ILE A 99 -13.77 1.28 17.76
N ASP A 100 -12.83 1.81 18.55
CA ASP A 100 -11.80 2.76 18.12
C ASP A 100 -10.95 2.16 16.99
N LYS A 101 -10.43 0.93 17.20
CA LYS A 101 -9.68 0.19 16.18
C LYS A 101 -10.50 -0.07 14.92
N ALA A 102 -11.77 -0.45 15.05
CA ALA A 102 -12.64 -0.72 13.90
C ALA A 102 -12.84 0.53 13.03
N PHE A 103 -13.09 1.69 13.65
CA PHE A 103 -13.24 2.95 12.93
C PHE A 103 -11.92 3.42 12.31
N LEU A 104 -10.80 3.31 13.03
CA LEU A 104 -9.48 3.63 12.46
C LEU A 104 -9.15 2.75 11.25
N LEU A 105 -9.42 1.44 11.32
CA LEU A 105 -9.23 0.54 10.18
C LEU A 105 -10.11 0.92 8.99
N LEU A 106 -11.37 1.32 9.24
CA LEU A 106 -12.27 1.79 8.20
C LEU A 106 -11.77 3.10 7.56
N ILE A 107 -11.27 4.05 8.35
CA ILE A 107 -10.67 5.30 7.86
C ILE A 107 -9.43 5.00 7.01
N VAL A 108 -8.53 4.13 7.46
CA VAL A 108 -7.34 3.70 6.70
C VAL A 108 -7.75 3.03 5.39
N ALA A 109 -8.77 2.18 5.39
CA ALA A 109 -9.25 1.51 4.18
C ALA A 109 -9.85 2.50 3.17
N ILE A 110 -10.68 3.45 3.62
CA ILE A 110 -11.29 4.46 2.74
C ILE A 110 -10.22 5.42 2.21
N SER A 111 -9.31 5.89 3.05
CA SER A 111 -8.21 6.78 2.62
C SER A 111 -7.27 6.10 1.63
N THR A 112 -6.90 4.84 1.86
CA THR A 112 -6.11 4.04 0.91
C THR A 112 -6.82 3.92 -0.45
N ARG A 113 -8.13 3.62 -0.45
CA ARG A 113 -8.93 3.57 -1.68
C ARG A 113 -9.04 4.92 -2.36
N LEU A 114 -9.16 6.01 -1.60
CA LEU A 114 -9.22 7.37 -2.10
C LEU A 114 -7.92 7.72 -2.84
N VAL A 115 -6.76 7.48 -2.25
CA VAL A 115 -5.46 7.73 -2.89
C VAL A 115 -5.30 6.87 -4.14
N CYS A 116 -5.68 5.59 -4.12
CA CYS A 116 -5.68 4.73 -5.31
C CYS A 116 -6.62 5.26 -6.42
N ALA A 117 -7.78 5.82 -6.06
CA ALA A 117 -8.70 6.44 -7.01
C ALA A 117 -8.09 7.71 -7.62
N PHE A 118 -7.39 8.53 -6.82
CA PHE A 118 -6.61 9.67 -7.32
C PHE A 118 -5.53 9.24 -8.31
N ILE A 119 -4.70 8.25 -7.97
CA ILE A 119 -3.66 7.71 -8.88
C ILE A 119 -4.29 7.18 -10.18
N SER A 120 -5.45 6.52 -10.08
CA SER A 120 -6.19 6.04 -11.26
C SER A 120 -6.70 7.19 -12.14
N SER A 121 -7.01 8.33 -11.53
CA SER A 121 -7.45 9.53 -12.26
C SER A 121 -6.28 10.12 -13.05
N PHE A 122 -5.10 10.22 -12.44
CA PHE A 122 -3.86 10.62 -13.14
C PHE A 122 -3.50 9.67 -14.31
N GLN A 123 -3.73 8.37 -14.13
CA GLN A 123 -3.52 7.38 -15.19
C GLN A 123 -4.40 7.66 -16.41
N ILE A 124 -5.68 8.00 -16.20
CA ILE A 124 -6.62 8.32 -17.29
C ILE A 124 -6.12 9.56 -18.04
N ILE A 125 -5.78 10.64 -17.33
CA ILE A 125 -5.33 11.88 -17.97
C ILE A 125 -4.03 11.66 -18.77
N SER A 126 -3.11 10.86 -18.23
CA SER A 126 -1.88 10.52 -18.94
C SER A 126 -2.11 9.66 -20.18
N SER A 127 -3.18 8.86 -20.22
CA SER A 127 -3.50 8.01 -21.37
C SER A 127 -4.18 8.76 -22.51
N GLU A 128 -4.83 9.90 -22.23
CA GLU A 128 -5.48 10.76 -23.22
C GLU A 128 -4.49 11.69 -23.93
N SER A 129 -3.32 11.97 -23.33
CA SER A 129 -2.26 12.76 -23.95
C SER A 129 -1.56 11.98 -25.09
N GLU A 130 -1.52 12.54 -26.30
CA GLU A 130 -0.87 11.94 -27.48
C GLU A 130 0.63 11.61 -27.27
N LEU A 131 1.33 12.38 -26.44
CA LEU A 131 2.75 12.20 -26.15
C LEU A 131 3.02 11.04 -25.17
N LEU A 132 2.10 10.81 -24.22
CA LEU A 132 2.26 9.84 -23.14
C LEU A 132 1.62 8.49 -23.46
N ARG A 133 0.64 8.45 -24.38
CA ARG A 133 -0.03 7.23 -24.85
C ARG A 133 0.92 6.18 -25.44
N LYS A 134 2.04 6.60 -26.03
CA LYS A 134 3.04 5.69 -26.63
C LYS A 134 3.98 5.03 -25.61
N ARG A 135 3.91 5.41 -24.32
CA ARG A 135 4.74 4.82 -23.25
C ARG A 135 3.91 3.87 -22.38
N PRO A 136 4.48 2.74 -21.93
CA PRO A 136 3.78 1.77 -21.07
C PRO A 136 3.68 2.27 -19.62
N LEU A 137 2.94 3.37 -19.39
CA LEU A 137 2.84 4.04 -18.08
C LEU A 137 1.92 3.29 -17.10
N THR A 138 1.09 2.37 -17.57
CA THR A 138 0.18 1.57 -16.73
C THR A 138 0.93 0.83 -15.62
N GLY A 139 2.10 0.27 -15.92
CA GLY A 139 2.93 -0.42 -14.93
C GLY A 139 3.40 0.51 -13.81
N ILE A 140 3.78 1.74 -14.14
CA ILE A 140 4.24 2.74 -13.16
C ILE A 140 3.12 3.13 -12.20
N TYR A 141 1.93 3.43 -12.74
CA TYR A 141 0.75 3.71 -11.91
C TYR A 141 0.35 2.53 -11.02
N GLN A 142 0.50 1.30 -11.53
CA GLN A 142 0.25 0.10 -10.75
C GLN A 142 1.26 -0.06 -9.61
N THR A 143 2.55 0.20 -9.85
CA THR A 143 3.59 0.19 -8.81
C THR A 143 3.27 1.20 -7.70
N PHE A 144 2.85 2.42 -8.05
CA PHE A 144 2.44 3.40 -7.04
C PHE A 144 1.21 2.93 -6.24
N LYS A 145 0.18 2.37 -6.89
CA LYS A 145 -0.99 1.81 -6.17
C LYS A 145 -0.59 0.70 -5.21
N ILE A 146 0.32 -0.19 -5.63
CA ILE A 146 0.85 -1.26 -4.77
C ILE A 146 1.54 -0.65 -3.55
N LEU A 147 2.40 0.35 -3.74
CA LEU A 147 3.08 1.04 -2.64
C LEU A 147 2.08 1.65 -1.65
N VAL A 148 1.04 2.35 -2.14
CA VAL A 148 -0.01 2.93 -1.29
C VAL A 148 -0.76 1.85 -0.51
N VAL A 149 -1.11 0.74 -1.14
CA VAL A 149 -1.77 -0.38 -0.45
C VAL A 149 -0.84 -1.01 0.59
N CYS A 150 0.45 -1.17 0.31
CA CYS A 150 1.43 -1.66 1.28
C CYS A 150 1.49 -0.75 2.52
N VAL A 151 1.51 0.57 2.33
CA VAL A 151 1.45 1.54 3.45
C VAL A 151 0.14 1.38 4.22
N GLY A 152 -1.00 1.27 3.53
CA GLY A 152 -2.30 1.03 4.16
C GLY A 152 -2.34 -0.26 5.01
N ILE A 153 -1.71 -1.34 4.53
CA ILE A 153 -1.59 -2.60 5.27
C ILE A 153 -0.73 -2.41 6.53
N ILE A 154 0.39 -1.71 6.44
CA ILE A 154 1.26 -1.43 7.59
C ILE A 154 0.51 -0.62 8.64
N LEU A 155 -0.24 0.41 8.23
CA LEU A 155 -1.10 1.20 9.13
C LEU A 155 -2.18 0.32 9.78
N ALA A 156 -2.81 -0.57 9.04
CA ALA A 156 -3.80 -1.49 9.58
C ALA A 156 -3.21 -2.44 10.64
N ILE A 157 -2.04 -3.03 10.36
CA ILE A 157 -1.32 -3.90 11.31
C ILE A 157 -0.89 -3.09 12.54
N SER A 158 -0.44 -1.85 12.36
CA SER A 158 -0.09 -0.92 13.44
C SER A 158 -1.26 -0.70 14.40
N ILE A 159 -2.45 -0.44 13.88
CA ILE A 159 -3.68 -0.28 14.67
C ILE A 159 -4.03 -1.58 15.41
N LEU A 160 -3.92 -2.74 14.74
CA LEU A 160 -4.21 -4.04 15.35
C LEU A 160 -3.26 -4.34 16.52
N LEU A 161 -1.97 -4.13 16.32
CA LEU A 161 -0.90 -4.44 17.28
C LEU A 161 -0.69 -3.35 18.35
N ASN A 162 -1.35 -2.19 18.24
CA ASN A 162 -1.09 -1.01 19.07
C ASN A 162 0.40 -0.62 19.09
N ARG A 163 1.04 -0.68 17.92
CA ARG A 163 2.45 -0.30 17.75
C ARG A 163 2.55 0.76 16.69
N GLU A 164 3.55 1.63 16.81
CA GLU A 164 3.79 2.63 15.79
C GLU A 164 4.12 1.97 14.42
N PRO A 165 3.65 2.53 13.30
CA PRO A 165 3.95 2.01 11.96
C PRO A 165 5.45 1.95 11.68
N SER A 166 6.22 2.89 12.23
CA SER A 166 7.68 2.97 12.16
C SER A 166 8.34 1.70 12.70
N THR A 167 7.88 1.18 13.83
CA THR A 167 8.42 -0.03 14.47
C THR A 167 8.16 -1.27 13.61
N ILE A 168 6.97 -1.39 13.03
CA ILE A 168 6.63 -2.50 12.13
C ILE A 168 7.49 -2.43 10.86
N LEU A 169 7.62 -1.23 10.28
CA LEU A 169 8.46 -1.00 9.11
C LEU A 169 9.94 -1.28 9.40
N ALA A 170 10.44 -0.90 10.58
CA ALA A 170 11.79 -1.20 11.02
C ALA A 170 12.02 -2.71 11.16
N GLY A 171 11.07 -3.45 11.74
CA GLY A 171 11.15 -4.91 11.84
C GLY A 171 11.11 -5.61 10.48
N LEU A 172 10.24 -5.16 9.57
CA LEU A 172 10.20 -5.63 8.18
C LEU A 172 11.50 -5.30 7.43
N GLY A 173 12.04 -4.08 7.61
CA GLY A 173 13.29 -3.65 7.00
C GLY A 173 14.50 -4.45 7.51
N ALA A 174 14.58 -4.65 8.82
CA ALA A 174 15.65 -5.44 9.44
C ALA A 174 15.60 -6.91 8.98
N SER A 175 14.41 -7.52 8.95
CA SER A 175 14.25 -8.88 8.44
C SER A 175 14.57 -8.99 6.95
N ALA A 176 14.16 -8.00 6.14
CA ALA A 176 14.53 -7.93 4.71
C ALA A 176 16.04 -7.78 4.50
N ALA A 177 16.74 -6.99 5.33
CA ALA A 177 18.19 -6.85 5.27
C ALA A 177 18.92 -8.14 5.63
N VAL A 178 18.46 -8.85 6.68
CA VAL A 178 19.01 -10.16 7.05
C VAL A 178 18.75 -11.18 5.94
N LEU A 179 17.54 -11.24 5.40
CA LEU A 179 17.21 -12.11 4.27
C LEU A 179 18.07 -11.78 3.05
N MET A 180 18.26 -10.51 2.73
CA MET A 180 19.14 -10.07 1.64
C MET A 180 20.58 -10.54 1.86
N LEU A 181 21.10 -10.46 3.09
CA LEU A 181 22.43 -10.93 3.43
C LEU A 181 22.56 -12.44 3.25
N VAL A 182 21.59 -13.21 3.76
CA VAL A 182 21.58 -14.69 3.67
C VAL A 182 21.45 -15.17 2.23
N PHE A 183 20.60 -14.52 1.42
CA PHE A 183 20.34 -14.92 0.04
C PHE A 183 21.18 -14.19 -1.01
N LYS A 184 22.15 -13.35 -0.60
CA LYS A 184 22.96 -12.52 -1.50
C LYS A 184 23.56 -13.33 -2.66
N ASP A 185 24.26 -14.42 -2.35
CA ASP A 185 24.98 -15.21 -3.35
C ASP A 185 24.03 -16.04 -4.23
N SER A 186 22.89 -16.45 -3.69
CA SER A 186 21.84 -17.14 -4.46
C SER A 186 21.15 -16.20 -5.45
N ILE A 187 20.83 -14.96 -5.02
CA ILE A 187 20.26 -13.93 -5.89
C ILE A 187 21.25 -13.57 -6.99
N MET A 188 22.52 -13.36 -6.64
CA MET A 188 23.55 -13.07 -7.64
C MET A 188 23.75 -14.23 -8.62
N GLY A 189 23.73 -15.47 -8.13
CA GLY A 189 23.79 -16.67 -8.98
C GLY A 189 22.64 -16.71 -9.98
N LEU A 190 21.41 -16.47 -9.53
CA LEU A 190 20.25 -16.43 -10.40
C LEU A 190 20.34 -15.32 -11.45
N VAL A 191 20.72 -14.10 -11.05
CA VAL A 191 20.87 -12.96 -11.96
C VAL A 191 21.96 -13.25 -13.00
N ALA A 192 23.11 -13.76 -12.57
CA ALA A 192 24.20 -14.16 -13.46
C ALA A 192 23.76 -15.26 -14.44
N GLY A 193 23.02 -16.26 -13.98
CA GLY A 193 22.46 -17.31 -14.84
C GLY A 193 21.53 -16.79 -15.91
N ILE A 194 20.61 -15.88 -15.54
CA ILE A 194 19.70 -15.23 -16.50
C ILE A 194 20.51 -14.41 -17.50
N GLN A 195 21.53 -13.67 -17.06
CA GLN A 195 22.39 -12.88 -17.94
C GLN A 195 23.19 -13.75 -18.91
N ILE A 196 23.83 -14.82 -18.44
CA ILE A 196 24.59 -15.77 -19.28
C ILE A 196 23.68 -16.36 -20.36
N ASN A 197 22.45 -16.76 -20.01
CA ASN A 197 21.50 -17.33 -20.96
C ASN A 197 20.91 -16.27 -21.91
N TYR A 198 20.59 -15.08 -21.42
CA TYR A 198 19.97 -14.02 -22.22
C TYR A 198 20.95 -13.36 -23.21
N TYR A 199 22.19 -13.13 -22.78
CA TYR A 199 23.26 -12.57 -23.62
C TYR A 199 24.14 -13.62 -24.26
N ASP A 200 23.89 -14.90 -23.99
CA ASP A 200 24.61 -16.01 -24.58
C ASP A 200 26.13 -15.95 -24.36
N ILE A 201 26.53 -15.62 -23.12
CA ILE A 201 27.93 -15.35 -22.74
C ILE A 201 28.75 -16.66 -22.77
N LEU A 202 28.12 -17.79 -22.51
CA LEU A 202 28.78 -19.09 -22.41
C LEU A 202 27.82 -20.23 -22.74
N ARG A 203 28.23 -21.15 -23.61
CA ARG A 203 27.47 -22.34 -24.02
C ARG A 203 28.21 -23.64 -23.68
N PRO A 204 27.48 -24.76 -23.52
CA PRO A 204 28.09 -26.08 -23.55
C PRO A 204 28.88 -26.29 -24.84
N GLY A 205 30.14 -26.73 -24.72
CA GLY A 205 31.09 -26.88 -25.83
C GLY A 205 32.14 -25.77 -25.90
N ASP A 206 31.92 -24.62 -25.26
CA ASP A 206 32.91 -23.54 -25.23
C ASP A 206 34.12 -23.92 -24.36
N TRP A 207 35.31 -23.44 -24.74
CA TRP A 207 36.49 -23.52 -23.88
C TRP A 207 36.60 -22.27 -23.02
N MET A 208 36.73 -22.45 -21.70
CA MET A 208 36.79 -21.34 -20.74
C MET A 208 37.99 -21.47 -19.81
N ILE A 209 38.59 -20.32 -19.47
CA ILE A 209 39.69 -20.20 -18.52
C ILE A 209 39.29 -19.21 -17.43
N LEU A 210 39.30 -19.68 -16.18
CA LEU A 210 39.00 -18.89 -14.99
C LEU A 210 40.06 -19.18 -13.91
N GLU A 211 41.16 -18.43 -13.96
CA GLU A 211 42.35 -18.63 -13.09
C GLU A 211 42.00 -18.60 -11.60
N LYS A 212 41.15 -17.66 -11.17
CA LYS A 212 40.73 -17.50 -9.76
C LYS A 212 40.02 -18.71 -9.17
N ARG A 213 39.49 -19.60 -10.01
CA ARG A 213 38.77 -20.82 -9.60
C ARG A 213 39.44 -22.09 -10.13
N GLY A 214 40.62 -21.98 -10.72
CA GLY A 214 41.37 -23.12 -11.26
C GLY A 214 40.66 -23.88 -12.37
N ALA A 215 39.76 -23.22 -13.11
CA ALA A 215 39.07 -23.86 -14.23
C ALA A 215 39.75 -23.51 -15.55
N ASN A 216 40.11 -24.52 -16.34
CA ASN A 216 40.68 -24.37 -17.67
C ASN A 216 40.30 -25.60 -18.50
N GLY A 217 39.22 -25.49 -19.28
CA GLY A 217 38.68 -26.64 -19.96
C GLY A 217 37.37 -26.42 -20.70
N LEU A 218 36.79 -27.52 -21.17
CA LEU A 218 35.56 -27.52 -21.94
C LEU A 218 34.33 -27.42 -21.03
N VAL A 219 33.41 -26.53 -21.36
CA VAL A 219 32.14 -26.37 -20.65
C VAL A 219 31.22 -27.52 -21.02
N THR A 220 30.85 -28.31 -20.02
CA THR A 220 29.98 -29.49 -20.19
C THR A 220 28.52 -29.18 -19.91
N ALA A 221 28.24 -28.23 -19.02
CA ALA A 221 26.89 -27.79 -18.70
C ALA A 221 26.86 -26.36 -18.18
N VAL A 222 25.85 -25.60 -18.62
CA VAL A 222 25.53 -24.25 -18.12
C VAL A 222 24.12 -24.31 -17.54
N THR A 223 24.00 -24.06 -16.23
CA THR A 223 22.73 -23.98 -15.51
C THR A 223 22.57 -22.56 -14.96
N LEU A 224 21.36 -22.18 -14.51
CA LEU A 224 21.12 -20.86 -13.90
C LEU A 224 22.07 -20.54 -12.73
N ASN A 225 22.45 -21.53 -11.93
CA ASN A 225 23.20 -21.27 -10.69
C ASN A 225 24.66 -21.74 -10.73
N PHE A 226 25.03 -22.56 -11.71
CA PHE A 226 26.39 -23.10 -11.83
C PHE A 226 26.74 -23.50 -13.26
N VAL A 227 28.05 -23.57 -13.53
CA VAL A 227 28.66 -24.07 -14.76
C VAL A 227 29.60 -25.23 -14.41
N LYS A 228 29.58 -26.29 -15.21
CA LYS A 228 30.51 -27.41 -15.09
C LYS A 228 31.56 -27.33 -16.18
N VAL A 229 32.83 -27.36 -15.77
CA VAL A 229 33.99 -27.34 -16.66
C VAL A 229 34.76 -28.63 -16.48
N GLN A 230 35.04 -29.34 -17.57
CA GLN A 230 35.98 -30.46 -17.58
C GLN A 230 37.35 -29.92 -17.94
N ASN A 231 38.25 -29.91 -16.96
CA ASN A 231 39.63 -29.44 -17.13
C ASN A 231 40.44 -30.35 -18.06
N TRP A 232 41.59 -29.84 -18.52
CA TRP A 232 42.58 -30.63 -19.28
C TRP A 232 42.96 -31.96 -18.60
N ASP A 233 43.05 -31.97 -17.26
CA ASP A 233 43.38 -33.16 -16.47
C ASP A 233 42.18 -34.11 -16.24
N ASN A 234 41.07 -33.89 -16.96
CA ASN A 234 39.78 -34.58 -16.83
C ASN A 234 39.06 -34.39 -15.48
N SER A 235 39.52 -33.51 -14.59
CA SER A 235 38.77 -33.15 -13.40
C SER A 235 37.55 -32.28 -13.74
N VAL A 236 36.45 -32.43 -12.98
CA VAL A 236 35.23 -31.62 -13.17
C VAL A 236 35.16 -30.54 -12.10
N THR A 237 35.29 -29.28 -12.52
CA THR A 237 35.16 -28.11 -11.67
C THR A 237 33.75 -27.53 -11.79
N THR A 238 33.07 -27.35 -10.65
CA THR A 238 31.76 -26.70 -10.59
C THR A 238 31.95 -25.26 -10.14
N ILE A 239 31.60 -24.31 -11.00
CA ILE A 239 31.78 -22.87 -10.77
C ILE A 239 30.39 -22.26 -10.61
N PRO A 240 30.11 -21.51 -9.53
CA PRO A 240 28.87 -20.77 -9.45
C PRO A 240 28.80 -19.67 -10.52
N THR A 241 27.64 -19.46 -11.13
CA THR A 241 27.46 -18.51 -12.25
C THR A 241 27.83 -17.08 -11.88
N HIS A 242 27.59 -16.66 -10.63
CA HIS A 242 27.97 -15.32 -10.15
C HIS A 242 29.48 -15.07 -10.11
N ALA A 243 30.32 -16.11 -10.21
CA ALA A 243 31.77 -15.95 -10.25
C ALA A 243 32.31 -15.76 -11.68
N LEU A 244 31.45 -15.80 -12.69
CA LEU A 244 31.78 -15.60 -14.11
C LEU A 244 31.58 -14.16 -14.58
N ILE A 245 30.93 -13.33 -13.76
CA ILE A 245 30.71 -11.89 -13.97
C ILE A 245 31.62 -11.06 -13.07
#